data_AF-A0A672IE23-F1
#
_entry.id   AF-A0A672IE23-F1
#
_cell.length_a   1.000
_cell.length_b   1.000
_cell.length_c   1.000
_cell.angle_alpha   90.00
_cell.angle_beta   90.00
_cell.angle_gamma   90.00
#
_symmetry.space_group_name_H-M   'P 1'
#
loop_
_entity.id
_entity.type
_entity.pdbx_description
1 polymer ?
#
loop_
_entity_poly.entity_id
_entity_poly.type
_entity_poly.pdbx_seq_one_letter_code
_entity_poly.pdbx_strand_id
1 'polypeptide(L)'
;MTPPALLSAALLLLLLPATLTDDGLVPFEVVVQNRLLGTTPQAYITHVKFGGILLGGLKRLMNSTNTFRFTYTEDPDYGPYLESVNGLARNDDDRTYWELLVKMTNGTIVRTNAGIGCYIPSENEEVILNFTRWEDPSAESEISNVVDDQDGPLTTKLGPRPHRGRHQS
;
A
#
# COMPACT_ATOMS: atom_id res chain seq x y z
N MET A 1 -14.20 48.40 48.13
CA MET A 1 -14.90 47.27 47.49
C MET A 1 -13.87 46.57 46.60
N THR A 2 -13.41 45.39 47.01
CA THR A 2 -12.48 44.55 46.24
C THR A 2 -13.28 43.62 45.33
N PRO A 3 -12.95 43.48 44.03
CA PRO A 3 -13.61 42.50 43.18
C PRO A 3 -13.10 41.08 43.50
N PRO A 4 -13.94 40.04 43.35
CA PRO A 4 -13.55 38.67 43.62
C PRO A 4 -12.65 38.13 42.49
N ALA A 5 -11.59 37.44 42.89
CA ALA A 5 -10.70 36.71 41.99
C ALA A 5 -11.40 35.46 41.45
N LEU A 6 -11.92 35.54 40.22
CA LEU A 6 -12.49 34.41 39.46
C LEU A 6 -11.57 33.97 38.30
N LEU A 7 -10.25 34.02 38.50
CA LEU A 7 -9.27 33.71 37.43
C LEU A 7 -8.59 32.33 37.56
N SER A 8 -8.92 31.54 38.59
CA SER A 8 -8.12 30.34 38.90
C SER A 8 -8.58 29.03 38.22
N ALA A 9 -9.80 28.95 37.69
CA ALA A 9 -10.30 27.71 37.08
C ALA A 9 -9.88 27.54 35.61
N ALA A 10 -9.79 28.64 34.85
CA ALA A 10 -9.41 28.60 33.43
C ALA A 10 -7.94 28.19 33.22
N LEU A 11 -7.05 28.51 34.15
CA LEU A 11 -5.63 28.16 34.06
C LEU A 11 -5.36 26.67 34.37
N LEU A 12 -6.25 26.02 35.15
CA LEU A 12 -6.14 24.59 35.46
C LEU A 12 -6.50 23.68 34.28
N LEU A 13 -7.32 24.14 33.34
CA LEU A 13 -7.66 23.39 32.12
C LEU A 13 -6.53 23.37 31.09
N LEU A 14 -5.58 24.32 31.16
CA LEU A 14 -4.38 24.36 30.31
C LEU A 14 -3.29 23.36 30.72
N LEU A 15 -3.46 22.72 31.89
CA LEU A 15 -2.52 21.72 32.44
C LEU A 15 -2.96 20.28 32.17
N LEU A 16 -4.07 20.06 31.48
CA LEU A 16 -4.40 18.75 30.97
C LEU A 16 -3.41 18.46 29.83
N PRO A 17 -2.53 17.45 29.93
CA PRO A 17 -1.90 16.92 28.73
C PRO A 17 -3.04 16.63 27.76
N ALA A 18 -2.94 17.18 26.55
CA ALA A 18 -3.79 16.74 25.46
C ALA A 18 -3.55 15.23 25.34
N THR A 19 -4.40 14.45 25.99
CA THR A 19 -4.44 13.02 25.81
C THR A 19 -4.91 12.86 24.38
N LEU A 20 -3.96 12.74 23.44
CA LEU A 20 -4.22 12.22 22.12
C LEU A 20 -4.99 10.93 22.37
N THR A 21 -6.29 10.96 22.13
CA THR A 21 -7.07 9.75 21.97
C THR A 21 -6.45 9.07 20.77
N ASP A 22 -5.55 8.12 21.03
CA ASP A 22 -5.10 7.16 20.03
C ASP A 22 -6.35 6.42 19.57
N ASP A 23 -6.90 6.88 18.45
CA ASP A 23 -8.04 6.26 17.81
C ASP A 23 -7.64 4.93 17.14
N GLY A 24 -6.39 4.49 17.32
CA GLY A 24 -5.84 3.26 16.79
C GLY A 24 -5.80 3.26 15.27
N LEU A 25 -5.79 4.44 14.65
CA LEU A 25 -5.68 4.59 13.21
C LEU A 25 -4.21 4.53 12.80
N VAL A 26 -3.94 3.74 11.77
CA VAL A 26 -2.63 3.62 11.13
C VAL A 26 -2.76 4.26 9.75
N PRO A 27 -2.36 5.53 9.57
CA PRO A 27 -2.33 6.17 8.27
C PRO A 27 -1.21 5.61 7.39
N PHE A 28 -1.48 5.51 6.09
CA PHE A 28 -0.49 5.14 5.09
C PHE A 28 -0.88 5.74 3.73
N GLU A 29 0.07 5.77 2.81
CA GLU A 29 -0.11 6.28 1.46
C GLU A 29 -0.32 5.13 0.47
N VAL A 30 -1.25 5.32 -0.47
CA VAL A 30 -1.45 4.46 -1.63
C VAL A 30 -1.03 5.23 -2.88
N VAL A 31 -0.03 4.72 -3.59
CA VAL A 31 0.45 5.28 -4.85
C VAL A 31 -0.01 4.39 -5.99
N VAL A 32 -0.71 4.96 -6.97
CA VAL A 32 -1.12 4.29 -8.19
C VAL A 32 -0.19 4.76 -9.31
N GLN A 33 0.55 3.83 -9.90
CA GLN A 33 1.46 4.13 -11.00
C GLN A 33 1.29 3.15 -12.16
N ASN A 34 1.52 3.64 -13.37
CA ASN A 34 1.59 2.84 -14.57
C ASN A 34 3.00 2.90 -15.15
N ARG A 35 3.79 1.87 -14.86
CA ARG A 35 5.19 1.75 -15.30
C ARG A 35 5.30 1.70 -16.82
N LEU A 36 4.29 1.16 -17.51
CA LEU A 36 4.31 0.97 -18.96
C LEU A 36 4.11 2.27 -19.75
N LEU A 37 3.45 3.26 -19.16
CA LEU A 37 3.12 4.52 -19.84
C LEU A 37 3.88 5.74 -19.29
N GLY A 38 4.69 5.57 -18.24
CA GLY A 38 5.48 6.65 -17.64
C GLY A 38 4.63 7.82 -17.14
N THR A 39 3.36 7.58 -16.80
CA THR A 39 2.44 8.61 -16.31
C THR A 39 2.82 9.04 -14.90
N THR A 40 2.60 10.31 -14.57
CA THR A 40 2.75 10.81 -13.19
C THR A 40 1.95 9.94 -12.21
N PRO A 41 2.60 9.35 -11.18
CA PRO A 41 1.91 8.58 -10.16
C PRO A 41 0.85 9.42 -9.42
N GLN A 42 -0.25 8.78 -9.02
CA GLN A 42 -1.29 9.39 -8.22
C GLN A 42 -1.21 8.87 -6.79
N ALA A 43 -1.09 9.79 -5.83
CA ALA A 43 -0.96 9.47 -4.43
C ALA A 43 -2.25 9.78 -3.65
N TYR A 44 -2.58 8.91 -2.71
CA TYR A 44 -3.76 9.03 -1.86
C TYR A 44 -3.42 8.63 -0.44
N ILE A 45 -3.94 9.37 0.54
CA ILE A 45 -3.79 9.02 1.95
C ILE A 45 -5.05 8.30 2.43
N THR A 46 -4.87 7.19 3.12
CA THR A 46 -5.96 6.46 3.80
C THR A 46 -5.45 5.93 5.14
N HIS A 47 -6.28 5.16 5.83
CA HIS A 47 -5.92 4.53 7.08
C HIS A 47 -6.66 3.20 7.30
N VAL A 48 -6.08 2.38 8.15
CA VAL A 48 -6.70 1.20 8.76
C VAL A 48 -6.74 1.35 10.28
N LYS A 49 -7.48 0.49 10.97
CA LYS A 49 -7.25 0.28 12.41
C LYS A 49 -5.95 -0.50 12.59
N PHE A 50 -5.32 -0.42 13.75
CA PHE A 50 -4.17 -1.25 14.10
C PHE A 50 -4.42 -2.74 13.76
N GLY A 51 -3.51 -3.33 12.97
CA GLY A 51 -3.62 -4.71 12.47
C GLY A 51 -4.59 -4.90 11.29
N GLY A 52 -5.20 -3.84 10.77
CA GLY A 52 -6.11 -3.90 9.64
C GLY A 52 -5.38 -4.10 8.31
N ILE A 53 -6.02 -4.84 7.40
CA ILE A 53 -5.45 -5.20 6.10
C ILE A 53 -5.65 -4.11 5.04
N LEU A 54 -4.77 -4.11 4.02
CA LEU A 54 -4.77 -3.19 2.89
C LEU A 54 -6.14 -3.12 2.18
N LEU A 55 -6.82 -4.25 1.97
CA LEU A 55 -8.16 -4.28 1.39
C LEU A 55 -9.14 -3.36 2.13
N GLY A 56 -9.06 -3.30 3.46
CA GLY A 56 -9.86 -2.39 4.27
C GLY A 56 -9.55 -0.92 3.99
N GLY A 57 -8.26 -0.58 3.89
CA GLY A 57 -7.80 0.76 3.54
C GLY A 57 -8.20 1.19 2.12
N LEU A 58 -8.13 0.28 1.14
CA LEU A 58 -8.56 0.54 -0.25
C LEU A 58 -10.07 0.74 -0.35
N LYS A 59 -10.88 -0.08 0.34
CA LYS A 59 -12.35 0.11 0.41
C LYS A 59 -12.71 1.45 1.01
N ARG A 60 -12.02 1.85 2.09
CA ARG A 60 -12.21 3.16 2.72
C ARG A 60 -11.86 4.29 1.76
N LEU A 61 -10.71 4.20 1.10
CA LEU A 61 -10.26 5.20 0.13
C LEU A 61 -11.26 5.39 -1.01
N MET A 62 -11.72 4.27 -1.60
CA MET A 62 -12.73 4.28 -2.66
C MET A 62 -14.07 4.88 -2.22
N ASN A 63 -14.46 4.70 -0.96
CA ASN A 63 -15.70 5.29 -0.43
C ASN A 63 -15.56 6.79 -0.09
N SER A 64 -14.32 7.26 0.15
CA SER A 64 -14.05 8.63 0.57
C SER A 64 -13.73 9.59 -0.59
N THR A 65 -13.44 9.08 -1.79
CA THR A 65 -13.03 9.87 -2.94
C THR A 65 -13.74 9.41 -4.22
N ASN A 66 -13.90 10.30 -5.20
CA ASN A 66 -14.38 9.94 -6.53
C ASN A 66 -13.25 9.66 -7.53
N THR A 67 -12.00 9.87 -7.13
CA THR A 67 -10.79 9.75 -7.95
C THR A 67 -10.05 8.43 -7.77
N PHE A 68 -10.39 7.63 -6.76
CA PHE A 68 -9.84 6.29 -6.57
C PHE A 68 -10.94 5.23 -6.71
N ARG A 69 -10.74 4.27 -7.62
CA ARG A 69 -11.62 3.10 -7.77
C ARG A 69 -10.77 1.85 -7.97
N PHE A 70 -11.22 0.73 -7.44
CA PHE A 70 -10.60 -0.55 -7.72
C PHE A 70 -11.63 -1.68 -7.76
N THR A 71 -11.26 -2.78 -8.41
CA THR A 71 -12.04 -4.01 -8.39
C THR A 71 -11.13 -5.18 -8.04
N TYR A 72 -11.70 -6.22 -7.46
CA TYR A 72 -11.01 -7.45 -7.15
C TYR A 72 -11.95 -8.64 -7.32
N THR A 73 -11.38 -9.82 -7.55
CA THR A 73 -12.08 -11.11 -7.56
C THR A 73 -11.64 -11.92 -6.35
N GLU A 74 -12.50 -12.81 -5.86
CA GLU A 74 -12.10 -13.79 -4.85
C GLU A 74 -11.52 -15.01 -5.56
N ASP A 75 -10.23 -15.25 -5.42
CA ASP A 75 -9.58 -16.48 -5.87
C ASP A 75 -9.63 -17.52 -4.72
N PRO A 76 -10.01 -18.77 -4.99
CA PRO A 76 -10.16 -19.80 -3.96
C PRO A 76 -8.84 -20.19 -3.27
N ASP A 77 -7.70 -19.99 -3.94
CA ASP A 77 -6.38 -20.36 -3.44
C ASP A 77 -5.66 -19.16 -2.79
N TYR A 78 -5.93 -17.94 -3.28
CA TYR A 78 -5.18 -16.73 -2.91
C TYR A 78 -6.00 -15.61 -2.25
N GLY A 79 -7.33 -15.72 -2.25
CA GLY A 79 -8.24 -14.70 -1.73
C GLY A 79 -8.39 -13.50 -2.68
N PRO A 80 -8.60 -12.28 -2.14
CA PRO A 80 -8.84 -11.08 -2.94
C PRO A 80 -7.69 -10.75 -3.90
N TYR A 81 -7.93 -10.95 -5.19
CA TYR A 81 -6.99 -10.70 -6.27
C TYR A 81 -7.34 -9.39 -7.00
N LEU A 82 -6.39 -8.46 -7.06
CA LEU A 82 -6.60 -7.12 -7.60
C LEU A 82 -6.76 -7.15 -9.13
N GLU A 83 -7.92 -6.75 -9.64
CA GLU A 83 -8.28 -6.83 -11.06
C GLU A 83 -8.03 -5.50 -11.79
N SER A 84 -8.49 -4.39 -11.20
CA SER A 84 -8.35 -3.07 -11.82
C SER A 84 -8.15 -1.97 -10.78
N VAL A 85 -7.46 -0.91 -11.19
CA VAL A 85 -7.35 0.35 -10.44
C VAL A 85 -7.60 1.50 -11.42
N ASN A 86 -8.44 2.45 -11.02
CA ASN A 86 -8.82 3.63 -11.80
C ASN A 86 -9.27 3.30 -13.24
N GLY A 87 -9.96 2.17 -13.42
CA GLY A 87 -10.50 1.73 -14.71
C GLY A 87 -9.52 0.96 -15.60
N LEU A 88 -8.24 0.85 -15.22
CA LEU A 88 -7.25 0.07 -15.94
C LEU A 88 -7.20 -1.35 -15.35
N ALA A 89 -7.68 -2.32 -16.13
CA ALA A 89 -7.71 -3.73 -15.75
C ALA A 89 -6.44 -4.46 -16.17
N ARG A 90 -6.12 -5.54 -15.44
CA ARG A 90 -5.17 -6.56 -15.88
C ARG A 90 -5.62 -7.19 -17.20
N ASN A 91 -4.69 -7.74 -17.96
CA ASN A 91 -4.99 -8.48 -19.18
C ASN A 91 -4.01 -9.66 -19.32
N ASP A 92 -4.55 -10.88 -19.31
CA ASP A 92 -3.74 -12.10 -19.43
C ASP A 92 -3.09 -12.28 -20.80
N ASP A 93 -3.76 -11.85 -21.88
CA ASP A 93 -3.21 -11.91 -23.24
C ASP A 93 -2.04 -10.92 -23.39
N ASP A 94 -2.15 -9.73 -22.79
CA ASP A 94 -1.09 -8.72 -22.77
C ASP A 94 -0.08 -8.92 -21.64
N ARG A 95 -0.29 -9.94 -20.81
CA ARG A 95 0.51 -10.27 -19.62
C ARG A 95 0.65 -9.10 -18.64
N THR A 96 -0.35 -8.23 -18.54
CA THR A 96 -0.34 -7.07 -17.65
C THR A 96 -1.06 -7.37 -16.34
N TYR A 97 -0.59 -6.80 -15.24
CA TYR A 97 -1.17 -6.98 -13.92
C TYR A 97 -0.86 -5.80 -13.00
N TRP A 98 -1.56 -5.75 -11.86
CA TRP A 98 -1.26 -4.85 -10.75
C TRP A 98 -0.34 -5.53 -9.75
N GLU A 99 0.90 -5.05 -9.67
CA GLU A 99 1.88 -5.48 -8.70
C GLU A 99 1.77 -4.67 -7.41
N LEU A 100 1.89 -5.35 -6.27
CA LEU A 100 1.95 -4.71 -4.97
C LEU A 100 3.43 -4.55 -4.56
N LEU A 101 3.86 -3.30 -4.48
CA LEU A 101 5.16 -2.92 -3.95
C LEU A 101 4.97 -2.10 -2.69
N VAL A 102 6.00 -2.08 -1.86
CA VAL A 102 6.02 -1.32 -0.61
C VAL A 102 7.36 -0.63 -0.53
N LYS A 103 7.33 0.66 -0.25
CA LYS A 103 8.53 1.43 0.05
C LYS A 103 8.68 1.53 1.56
N MET A 104 9.73 0.90 2.06
CA MET A 104 10.11 0.95 3.46
C MET A 104 10.60 2.34 3.83
N THR A 105 10.66 2.63 5.14
CA THR A 105 11.11 3.92 5.67
C THR A 105 12.56 4.27 5.31
N ASN A 106 13.39 3.28 5.01
CA ASN A 106 14.77 3.46 4.51
C ASN A 106 14.84 3.79 3.00
N GLY A 107 13.69 3.90 2.32
CA GLY A 107 13.58 4.20 0.89
C GLY A 107 13.67 2.97 -0.02
N THR A 108 13.95 1.77 0.51
CA THR A 108 13.99 0.53 -0.27
C THR A 108 12.57 0.15 -0.71
N ILE A 109 12.40 -0.13 -2.00
CA ILE A 109 11.16 -0.66 -2.55
C ILE A 109 11.27 -2.18 -2.63
N VAL A 110 10.34 -2.88 -2.00
CA VAL A 110 10.24 -4.34 -2.02
C VAL A 110 8.93 -4.78 -2.67
N ARG A 111 8.99 -5.90 -3.39
CA ARG A 111 7.80 -6.60 -3.85
C ARG A 111 7.25 -7.47 -2.72
N THR A 112 5.95 -7.37 -2.44
CA THR A 112 5.32 -8.20 -1.42
C THR A 112 5.07 -9.62 -1.93
N ASN A 113 5.14 -10.60 -1.02
CA ASN A 113 4.62 -11.94 -1.25
C ASN A 113 3.15 -12.09 -0.79
N ALA A 114 2.59 -11.04 -0.18
CA ALA A 114 1.20 -10.94 0.26
C ALA A 114 0.34 -10.22 -0.79
N GLY A 115 -0.94 -10.58 -0.86
CA GLY A 115 -1.96 -9.86 -1.62
C GLY A 115 -2.67 -8.79 -0.78
N ILE A 116 -3.56 -8.03 -1.43
CA ILE A 116 -4.31 -6.95 -0.75
C ILE A 116 -5.18 -7.45 0.41
N GLY A 117 -5.55 -8.73 0.40
CA GLY A 117 -6.35 -9.36 1.46
C GLY A 117 -5.59 -9.73 2.74
N CYS A 118 -4.26 -9.72 2.73
CA CYS A 118 -3.45 -10.13 3.89
C CYS A 118 -2.31 -9.17 4.23
N TYR A 119 -1.95 -8.25 3.33
CA TYR A 119 -0.98 -7.21 3.64
C TYR A 119 -1.51 -6.27 4.74
N ILE A 120 -0.71 -6.02 5.78
CA ILE A 120 -1.03 -5.10 6.88
C ILE A 120 -0.11 -3.87 6.74
N PRO A 121 -0.64 -2.70 6.34
CA PRO A 121 0.16 -1.49 6.21
C PRO A 121 0.72 -1.02 7.55
N SER A 122 1.93 -0.49 7.51
CA SER A 122 2.55 0.20 8.64
C SER A 122 2.30 1.71 8.60
N GLU A 123 2.49 2.39 9.73
CA GLU A 123 2.29 3.83 9.82
C GLU A 123 3.24 4.58 8.88
N ASN A 124 2.69 5.52 8.10
CA ASN A 124 3.41 6.36 7.13
C ASN A 124 4.16 5.57 6.04
N GLU A 125 3.79 4.31 5.83
CA GLU A 125 4.29 3.49 4.74
C GLU A 125 3.70 3.93 3.39
N GLU A 126 4.47 3.77 2.32
CA GLU A 126 4.01 4.00 0.96
C GLU A 126 3.78 2.65 0.27
N VAL A 127 2.50 2.33 0.06
CA VAL A 127 2.03 1.15 -0.66
C VAL A 127 1.81 1.51 -2.12
N ILE A 128 2.48 0.83 -3.03
CA ILE A 128 2.45 1.16 -4.46
C ILE A 128 1.70 0.08 -5.22
N LEU A 129 0.59 0.46 -5.85
CA LEU A 129 -0.14 -0.32 -6.84
C LEU A 129 0.47 -0.01 -8.22
N ASN A 130 1.31 -0.93 -8.69
CA ASN A 130 2.15 -0.74 -9.88
C ASN A 130 1.62 -1.55 -11.07
N PHE A 131 1.10 -0.88 -12.10
CA PHE A 131 0.69 -1.57 -13.33
C PHE A 131 1.91 -1.90 -14.20
N THR A 132 2.13 -3.18 -14.46
CA THR A 132 3.33 -3.71 -15.14
C THR A 132 3.03 -5.00 -15.91
N ARG A 133 4.05 -5.63 -16.49
CA ARG A 133 3.99 -6.94 -17.19
C ARG A 133 4.79 -8.02 -16.48
N TRP A 134 4.45 -9.29 -16.69
CA TRP A 134 5.12 -10.45 -16.05
C TRP A 134 6.62 -10.56 -16.32
N GLU A 135 7.09 -10.08 -17.48
CA GLU A 135 8.46 -10.23 -17.97
C GLU A 135 9.15 -8.87 -18.11
N ASP A 136 8.93 -7.93 -17.19
CA ASP A 136 9.71 -6.68 -17.17
C ASP A 136 11.05 -6.89 -16.43
N PRO A 137 12.19 -7.10 -17.13
CA PRO A 137 13.49 -7.34 -16.50
C PRO A 137 14.00 -6.14 -15.70
N SER A 138 13.42 -4.94 -15.89
CA SER A 138 13.79 -3.76 -15.10
C SER A 138 13.16 -3.76 -13.70
N ALA A 139 12.16 -4.61 -13.45
CA ALA A 139 11.60 -4.85 -12.12
C ALA A 139 12.60 -5.57 -11.19
N GLU A 140 13.56 -6.33 -11.73
CA GLU A 140 14.63 -6.96 -10.94
C GLU A 140 15.86 -6.05 -10.80
N SER A 141 16.16 -5.21 -11.80
CA SER A 141 17.37 -4.36 -11.78
C SER A 141 17.25 -3.11 -10.90
N GLU A 142 16.07 -2.51 -10.75
CA GLU A 142 15.89 -1.35 -9.87
C GLU A 142 15.82 -1.74 -8.37
N ILE A 143 15.41 -2.97 -8.05
CA ILE A 143 15.45 -3.51 -6.69
C ILE A 143 16.91 -3.84 -6.29
N SER A 144 17.76 -4.19 -7.26
CA SER A 144 19.18 -4.52 -7.05
C SER A 144 20.08 -3.30 -6.77
N ASN A 145 19.68 -2.09 -7.18
CA ASN A 145 20.57 -0.92 -7.16
C ASN A 145 20.63 -0.18 -5.79
N VAL A 146 19.99 -0.73 -4.75
CA VAL A 146 20.00 -0.17 -3.38
C VAL A 146 20.80 -1.03 -2.39
N VAL A 147 21.46 -2.10 -2.86
CA VAL A 147 22.37 -2.88 -2.01
C VAL A 147 23.72 -2.19 -2.00
N ASP A 148 23.90 -1.30 -1.02
CA ASP A 148 25.22 -0.81 -0.63
C ASP A 148 26.09 -1.98 -0.14
N ASP A 149 27.38 -1.83 -0.40
CA ASP A 149 28.39 -2.85 -0.56
C ASP A 149 28.83 -3.41 0.80
N GLN A 150 28.05 -4.28 1.46
CA GLN A 150 28.54 -5.17 2.53
C GLN A 150 27.72 -6.47 2.58
N ASP A 151 28.45 -7.59 2.56
CA ASP A 151 28.05 -9.00 2.68
C ASP A 151 27.61 -9.72 1.39
N GLY A 152 28.41 -10.76 1.06
CA GLY A 152 28.38 -11.55 -0.17
C GLY A 152 27.16 -12.46 -0.36
N PRO A 153 27.11 -13.22 -1.46
CA PRO A 153 25.85 -13.59 -2.10
C PRO A 153 25.20 -14.81 -1.45
N LEU A 154 24.00 -14.63 -0.87
CA LEU A 154 23.05 -15.73 -0.71
C LEU A 154 22.23 -15.86 -2.00
N THR A 155 22.71 -16.69 -2.91
CA THR A 155 21.98 -17.00 -4.16
C THR A 155 20.80 -17.91 -3.84
N THR A 156 19.61 -17.34 -3.62
CA THR A 156 18.37 -18.12 -3.70
C THR A 156 17.87 -18.03 -5.14
N LYS A 157 18.25 -18.99 -5.99
CA LYS A 157 17.65 -19.15 -7.32
C LYS A 157 16.16 -19.45 -7.15
N LEU A 158 15.29 -18.46 -7.37
CA LEU A 158 13.89 -18.72 -7.65
C LEU A 158 13.80 -19.37 -9.05
N GLY A 159 13.28 -20.60 -9.10
CA GLY A 159 13.00 -21.27 -10.38
C GLY A 159 11.86 -20.58 -11.15
N PRO A 160 11.72 -20.84 -12.45
CA PRO A 160 10.62 -20.32 -13.25
C PRO A 160 9.26 -20.76 -12.66
N ARG A 161 8.30 -19.83 -12.60
CA ARG A 161 6.93 -20.15 -12.15
C ARG A 161 6.28 -21.20 -13.06
N PRO A 162 5.52 -22.16 -12.50
CA PRO A 162 4.77 -23.11 -13.30
C PRO A 162 3.63 -22.39 -14.05
N HIS A 163 3.49 -22.69 -15.34
CA HIS A 163 2.40 -22.19 -16.19
C HIS A 163 1.05 -22.73 -15.69
N ARG A 164 0.12 -21.85 -15.30
CA ARG A 164 -1.28 -22.24 -15.07
C ARG A 164 -1.94 -22.46 -16.43
N GLY A 165 -2.32 -23.70 -16.71
CA GLY A 165 -2.92 -24.11 -17.98
C GLY A 165 -4.21 -23.37 -18.30
N ARG A 166 -4.38 -23.05 -19.58
CA ARG A 166 -5.66 -22.61 -20.17
C ARG A 166 -6.75 -23.62 -19.84
N HIS A 167 -7.74 -23.23 -19.04
CA HIS A 167 -9.07 -23.80 -19.16
C HIS A 167 -9.81 -23.01 -20.24
N GLN A 168 -9.87 -23.58 -21.44
CA GLN A 168 -10.95 -23.27 -22.38
C GLN A 168 -12.21 -23.99 -21.91
N SER A 169 -13.35 -23.38 -22.26
CA SER A 169 -14.74 -23.65 -21.87
C SER A 169 -15.15 -25.10 -21.61
#